data_AF-A0A0K4AHS4-F1
#
_entry.id   AF-A0A0K4AHS4-F1
#
_cell.length_a   1.000
_cell.length_b   1.000
_cell.length_c   1.000
_cell.angle_alpha   90.00
_cell.angle_beta   90.00
_cell.angle_gamma   90.00
#
_symmetry.space_group_name_H-M   'P 1'
#
loop_
_entity.id
_entity.type
_entity.pdbx_description
1 polymer ?
#
loop_
_entity_poly.entity_id
_entity_poly.type
_entity_poly.pdbx_seq_one_letter_code
_entity_poly.pdbx_strand_id
1 'polypeptide(L)'
;MVGEYIGSVLLGPLLLPVLVSGILCTFTKKTRNFASFTRGCCWVLGVLLLSNVGNTFRLFTPWHYTFEKAAISVTVPNRHWNTVSISTDKTIDIRSEDNSVFISAFRLPAGRSADDSLEELKKMQRDNLKDQYNEETFQFHDCNAKHFTCKYQDVLINFDGQQKRTISVYLEDTPRAVGIIALMEPDTADKYRQQAMEIMLSAKNTVK
;
A
#
# COMPACT_ATOMS: atom_id res chain seq x y z
N MET A 1 12.71 13.15 12.89
CA MET A 1 11.86 13.44 11.72
C MET A 1 10.39 13.76 12.05
N VAL A 2 9.93 13.84 13.32
CA VAL A 2 8.52 14.19 13.63
C VAL A 2 8.26 15.71 13.66
N GLY A 3 9.30 16.52 13.95
CA GLY A 3 9.17 17.97 14.12
C GLY A 3 8.89 18.75 12.82
N GLU A 4 9.45 18.33 11.68
CA GLU A 4 9.19 18.97 10.38
C GLU A 4 7.78 18.65 9.84
N TYR A 5 7.21 17.51 10.23
CA TYR A 5 5.87 17.07 9.81
C TYR A 5 4.76 17.80 10.57
N ILE A 6 4.94 18.06 11.87
CA ILE A 6 4.01 18.89 12.64
C ILE A 6 4.05 20.33 12.11
N GLY A 7 5.23 20.84 11.76
CA GLY A 7 5.39 22.17 11.19
C GLY A 7 4.66 22.36 9.86
N SER A 8 4.85 21.47 8.88
CA SER A 8 4.22 21.63 7.56
C SER A 8 2.71 21.34 7.57
N VAL A 9 2.26 20.35 8.34
CA VAL A 9 0.85 19.90 8.36
C VAL A 9 -0.02 20.79 9.24
N LEU A 10 0.50 21.37 10.33
CA LEU A 10 -0.27 22.29 11.19
C LEU A 10 0.01 23.77 10.89
N LEU A 11 1.27 24.20 10.76
CA LEU A 11 1.58 25.63 10.61
C LEU A 11 1.32 26.15 9.20
N GLY A 12 1.52 25.33 8.16
CA GLY A 12 1.26 25.72 6.77
C GLY A 12 -0.18 26.20 6.54
N PRO A 13 -1.20 25.40 6.92
CA PRO A 13 -2.60 25.80 6.84
C PRO A 13 -3.02 26.88 7.85
N LEU A 14 -2.26 27.13 8.92
CA LEU A 14 -2.56 28.16 9.93
C LEU A 14 -1.96 29.54 9.58
N LEU A 15 -0.80 29.59 8.94
CA LEU A 15 -0.10 30.84 8.61
C LEU A 15 -0.75 31.60 7.45
N LEU A 16 -1.19 30.89 6.41
CA LEU A 16 -1.84 31.47 5.24
C LEU A 16 -3.12 32.27 5.61
N PRO A 17 -4.02 31.73 6.45
CA PRO A 17 -5.16 32.46 7.03
C PRO A 17 -4.79 33.74 7.76
N VAL A 18 -3.75 33.69 8.60
CA VAL A 18 -3.33 34.82 9.42
C VAL A 18 -2.73 35.92 8.55
N LEU A 19 -1.95 35.56 7.53
CA LEU A 19 -1.40 36.50 6.56
C LEU A 19 -2.49 37.13 5.70
N VAL A 20 -3.43 36.34 5.18
CA VAL A 20 -4.56 36.84 4.39
C VAL A 20 -5.47 37.74 5.24
N SER A 21 -5.74 37.36 6.50
CA SER A 21 -6.50 38.19 7.43
C SER A 21 -5.75 39.48 7.79
N GLY A 22 -4.42 39.42 7.98
CA GLY A 22 -3.58 40.59 8.26
C GLY A 22 -3.60 41.60 7.11
N ILE A 23 -3.48 41.10 5.87
CA ILE A 23 -3.56 41.92 4.65
C ILE A 23 -4.98 42.50 4.49
N LEU A 24 -6.04 41.72 4.70
CA LEU A 24 -7.41 42.23 4.63
C LEU A 24 -7.70 43.26 5.73
N CYS A 25 -7.15 43.10 6.94
CA CYS A 25 -7.27 44.05 8.04
C CYS A 25 -6.58 45.41 7.75
N THR A 26 -5.48 45.44 6.97
CA THR A 26 -4.85 46.70 6.57
C THR A 26 -5.67 47.46 5.53
N PHE A 27 -6.41 46.76 4.65
CA PHE A 27 -7.31 47.37 3.66
C PHE A 27 -8.69 47.76 4.21
N THR A 28 -9.16 47.13 5.30
CA THR A 28 -10.55 47.29 5.81
C THR A 28 -10.74 48.31 6.93
N LYS A 29 -9.70 49.08 7.31
CA LYS A 29 -9.76 50.19 8.29
C LYS A 29 -10.89 51.22 8.06
N LYS A 30 -11.61 51.15 6.92
CA LYS A 30 -12.70 52.04 6.53
C LYS A 30 -14.11 51.44 6.56
N THR A 31 -14.33 50.23 7.08
CA THR A 31 -15.67 49.58 7.03
C THR A 31 -16.28 49.36 8.42
N ARG A 32 -17.48 49.93 8.60
CA ARG A 32 -18.28 49.99 9.85
C ARG A 32 -18.73 48.62 10.41
N ASN A 33 -18.40 47.52 9.74
CA ASN A 33 -18.87 46.16 10.05
C ASN A 33 -17.72 45.15 10.26
N PHE A 34 -16.61 45.59 10.86
CA PHE A 34 -15.44 44.75 11.14
C PHE A 34 -15.78 43.43 11.86
N ALA A 35 -16.67 43.47 12.87
CA ALA A 35 -17.08 42.27 13.60
C ALA A 35 -17.84 41.24 12.73
N SER A 36 -18.64 41.68 11.77
CA SER A 36 -19.32 40.79 10.82
C SER A 36 -18.34 40.19 9.82
N PHE A 37 -17.33 40.97 9.41
CA PHE A 37 -16.27 40.51 8.53
C PHE A 37 -15.38 39.47 9.21
N THR A 38 -14.91 39.71 10.44
CA THR A 38 -14.11 38.74 11.21
C THR A 38 -14.86 37.44 11.42
N ARG A 39 -16.14 37.48 11.78
CA ARG A 39 -16.97 36.26 11.88
C ARG A 39 -17.02 35.52 10.55
N GLY A 40 -17.27 36.22 9.43
CA GLY A 40 -17.27 35.63 8.09
C GLY A 40 -15.94 34.94 7.77
N CYS A 41 -14.80 35.60 8.02
CA CYS A 41 -13.48 35.01 7.83
C CYS A 41 -13.25 33.78 8.72
N CYS A 42 -13.62 33.83 10.00
CA CYS A 42 -13.50 32.68 10.90
C CYS A 42 -14.35 31.48 10.44
N TRP A 43 -15.56 31.72 9.92
CA TRP A 43 -16.39 30.66 9.34
C TRP A 43 -15.75 30.02 8.11
N VAL A 44 -15.26 30.83 7.17
CA VAL A 44 -14.57 30.32 5.97
C VAL A 44 -13.31 29.53 6.35
N LEU A 45 -12.53 30.02 7.31
CA LEU A 45 -11.37 29.30 7.84
C LEU A 45 -11.75 28.00 8.53
N GLY A 46 -12.82 27.99 9.32
CA GLY A 46 -13.35 26.77 9.94
C GLY A 46 -13.71 25.72 8.89
N VAL A 47 -14.41 26.11 7.81
CA VAL A 47 -14.78 25.21 6.71
C VAL A 47 -13.54 24.72 5.96
N LEU A 48 -12.56 25.59 5.68
CA LEU A 48 -11.31 25.21 5.01
C LEU A 48 -10.49 24.23 5.86
N LEU A 49 -10.37 24.46 7.17
CA LEU A 49 -9.67 23.55 8.09
C LEU A 49 -10.37 22.20 8.17
N LEU A 50 -11.70 22.17 8.31
CA LEU A 50 -12.47 20.91 8.32
C LEU A 50 -12.35 20.15 7.00
N SER A 51 -12.37 20.85 5.86
CA SER A 51 -12.18 20.25 4.54
C SER A 51 -10.76 19.66 4.38
N ASN A 52 -9.74 20.39 4.84
CA ASN A 52 -8.35 19.93 4.75
C ASN A 52 -8.12 18.70 5.65
N VAL A 53 -8.61 18.75 6.89
CA VAL A 53 -8.60 17.61 7.82
C VAL A 53 -9.33 16.41 7.22
N GLY A 54 -10.52 16.61 6.63
CA GLY A 54 -11.26 15.55 5.94
C GLY A 54 -10.47 14.90 4.80
N ASN A 55 -9.79 15.69 3.98
CA ASN A 55 -8.93 15.19 2.91
C ASN A 55 -7.71 14.43 3.46
N THR A 56 -7.06 14.95 4.50
CA THR A 56 -5.95 14.28 5.18
C THR A 56 -6.40 12.93 5.76
N PHE A 57 -7.52 12.87 6.47
CA PHE A 57 -8.08 11.61 6.96
C PHE A 57 -8.36 10.64 5.83
N ARG A 58 -8.99 11.10 4.73
CA ARG A 58 -9.26 10.26 3.57
C ARG A 58 -7.99 9.67 2.95
N LEU A 59 -6.89 10.43 2.92
CA LEU A 59 -5.60 9.96 2.43
C LEU A 59 -5.01 8.86 3.32
N PHE A 60 -5.07 9.01 4.64
CA PHE A 60 -4.46 8.08 5.61
C PHE A 60 -5.37 6.95 6.10
N THR A 61 -6.64 6.94 5.70
CA THR A 61 -7.57 5.86 6.08
C THR A 61 -7.26 4.59 5.29
N PRO A 62 -7.10 3.43 5.96
CA PRO A 62 -6.97 2.16 5.28
C PRO A 62 -8.18 1.87 4.39
N TRP A 63 -7.95 1.18 3.28
CA TRP A 63 -9.00 0.80 2.35
C TRP A 63 -8.82 -0.66 1.93
N HIS A 64 -9.88 -1.29 1.43
CA HIS A 64 -9.86 -2.69 1.04
C HIS A 64 -9.77 -2.83 -0.48
N TYR A 65 -8.89 -3.70 -0.94
CA TYR A 65 -8.79 -4.06 -2.35
C TYR A 65 -9.08 -5.54 -2.54
N THR A 66 -9.82 -5.87 -3.59
CA THR A 66 -10.12 -7.25 -3.96
C THR A 66 -9.38 -7.63 -5.23
N PHE A 67 -8.53 -8.65 -5.11
CA PHE A 67 -7.92 -9.31 -6.26
C PHE A 67 -8.93 -10.31 -6.86
N GLU A 68 -9.73 -9.88 -7.82
CA GLU A 68 -10.81 -10.67 -8.43
C GLU A 68 -10.35 -12.06 -8.90
N LYS A 69 -9.20 -12.13 -9.59
CA LYS A 69 -8.64 -13.40 -10.10
C LYS A 69 -8.20 -14.34 -8.98
N ALA A 70 -7.80 -13.80 -7.82
CA ALA A 70 -7.36 -14.57 -6.68
C ALA A 70 -8.48 -14.86 -5.67
N ALA A 71 -9.65 -14.21 -5.81
CA ALA A 71 -10.78 -14.29 -4.88
C ALA A 71 -10.37 -14.01 -3.42
N ILE A 72 -9.49 -13.02 -3.23
CA ILE A 72 -9.09 -12.52 -1.90
C ILE A 72 -9.21 -11.00 -1.82
N SER A 73 -9.46 -10.49 -0.62
CA SER A 73 -9.40 -9.08 -0.29
C SER A 73 -8.24 -8.82 0.68
N VAL A 74 -7.54 -7.72 0.48
CA VAL A 74 -6.46 -7.23 1.35
C VAL A 74 -6.81 -5.85 1.90
N THR A 75 -6.18 -5.48 3.00
CA THR A 75 -6.24 -4.14 3.60
C THR A 75 -5.00 -3.36 3.19
N VAL A 76 -5.21 -2.25 2.49
CA VAL A 76 -4.16 -1.33 2.04
C VAL A 76 -4.10 -0.17 3.04
N PRO A 77 -2.91 0.21 3.54
CA PRO A 77 -2.77 1.06 4.72
C PRO A 77 -3.30 2.49 4.51
N ASN A 78 -3.21 3.01 3.29
CA ASN A 78 -3.61 4.37 2.95
C ASN A 78 -3.75 4.52 1.43
N ARG A 79 -4.22 5.68 0.98
CA ARG A 79 -4.43 6.00 -0.45
C ARG A 79 -3.16 6.48 -1.17
N HIS A 80 -1.98 6.49 -0.54
CA HIS A 80 -0.72 6.67 -1.25
C HIS A 80 -0.36 5.41 -2.06
N TRP A 81 -0.87 4.26 -1.64
CA TRP A 81 -0.87 3.05 -2.44
C TRP A 81 -2.05 3.06 -3.41
N ASN A 82 -1.77 2.79 -4.69
CA ASN A 82 -2.75 2.88 -5.77
C ASN A 82 -2.86 1.56 -6.53
N THR A 83 -3.98 1.34 -7.22
CA THR A 83 -4.15 0.19 -8.12
C THR A 83 -3.82 0.58 -9.56
N VAL A 84 -2.99 -0.21 -10.23
CA VAL A 84 -2.61 0.01 -11.62
C VAL A 84 -2.91 -1.24 -12.44
N SER A 85 -3.59 -1.09 -13.58
CA SER A 85 -3.78 -2.18 -14.54
C SER A 85 -2.50 -2.33 -15.36
N ILE A 86 -1.88 -3.51 -15.30
CA ILE A 86 -0.71 -3.86 -16.09
C ILE A 86 -1.17 -4.80 -17.22
N SER A 87 -0.79 -4.50 -18.45
CA SER A 87 -1.04 -5.27 -19.68
C SER A 87 -2.51 -5.34 -20.16
N THR A 88 -2.68 -5.96 -21.34
CA THR A 88 -3.97 -6.31 -21.96
C THR A 88 -4.78 -7.34 -21.18
N ASP A 89 -4.14 -8.09 -20.28
CA ASP A 89 -4.77 -9.19 -19.53
C ASP A 89 -5.50 -8.72 -18.26
N LYS A 90 -5.59 -7.39 -18.06
CA LYS A 90 -6.29 -6.73 -16.93
C LYS A 90 -5.84 -7.24 -15.57
N THR A 91 -4.57 -7.61 -15.41
CA THR A 91 -4.00 -7.85 -14.08
C THR A 91 -3.83 -6.51 -13.38
N ILE A 92 -4.46 -6.36 -12.23
CA ILE A 92 -4.41 -5.14 -11.44
C ILE A 92 -3.50 -5.40 -10.25
N ASP A 93 -2.48 -4.57 -10.13
CA ASP A 93 -1.51 -4.62 -9.04
C ASP A 93 -1.74 -3.45 -8.10
N ILE A 94 -1.47 -3.67 -6.81
CA ILE A 94 -1.33 -2.59 -5.84
C ILE A 94 0.10 -2.08 -5.92
N ARG A 95 0.28 -0.76 -5.97
CA ARG A 95 1.58 -0.13 -6.17
C ARG A 95 1.86 0.94 -5.11
N SER A 96 3.12 1.05 -4.68
CA SER A 96 3.56 2.11 -3.77
C SER A 96 3.46 3.49 -4.43
N GLU A 97 3.53 4.54 -3.62
CA GLU A 97 3.44 5.94 -4.05
C GLU A 97 4.47 6.32 -5.13
N ASP A 98 5.70 5.85 -4.95
CA ASP A 98 6.82 6.10 -5.86
C ASP A 98 6.97 5.03 -6.95
N ASN A 99 5.98 4.15 -7.09
CA ASN A 99 5.96 3.06 -8.06
C ASN A 99 7.09 2.03 -7.93
N SER A 100 7.79 1.97 -6.80
CA SER A 100 8.92 1.06 -6.58
C SER A 100 8.52 -0.33 -6.06
N VAL A 101 7.30 -0.49 -5.53
CA VAL A 101 6.79 -1.77 -5.06
C VAL A 101 5.48 -2.11 -5.73
N PHE A 102 5.35 -3.36 -6.13
CA PHE A 102 4.20 -3.92 -6.84
C PHE A 102 3.73 -5.16 -6.10
N ILE A 103 2.45 -5.24 -5.78
CA ILE A 103 1.84 -6.38 -5.12
C ILE A 103 0.75 -6.95 -6.04
N SER A 104 0.90 -8.22 -6.39
CA SER A 104 -0.06 -8.97 -7.20
C SER A 104 -0.46 -10.26 -6.50
N ALA A 105 -1.62 -10.80 -6.86
CA ALA A 105 -2.11 -12.05 -6.32
C ALA A 105 -2.69 -12.96 -7.41
N PHE A 106 -2.53 -14.27 -7.24
CA PHE A 106 -2.98 -15.30 -8.16
C PHE A 106 -3.34 -16.59 -7.44
N ARG A 107 -4.12 -17.45 -8.09
CA ARG A 107 -4.39 -18.82 -7.63
C ARG A 107 -3.34 -19.76 -8.19
N LEU A 108 -2.79 -20.61 -7.33
CA LEU A 108 -1.92 -21.70 -7.75
C LEU A 108 -2.72 -22.78 -8.50
N PRO A 109 -2.05 -23.61 -9.33
CA PRO A 109 -2.66 -24.81 -9.89
C PRO A 109 -3.26 -25.70 -8.79
N ALA A 110 -4.31 -26.46 -9.13
CA ALA A 110 -4.95 -27.35 -8.16
C ALA A 110 -4.04 -28.55 -7.85
N GLY A 111 -3.42 -28.53 -6.68
CA GLY A 111 -2.75 -29.70 -6.10
C GLY A 111 -3.75 -30.64 -5.42
N ARG A 112 -3.33 -31.87 -5.12
CA ARG A 112 -4.13 -32.79 -4.29
C ARG A 112 -4.07 -32.43 -2.81
N SER A 113 -3.02 -31.71 -2.40
CA SER A 113 -2.79 -31.16 -1.06
C SER A 113 -2.07 -29.80 -1.14
N ALA A 114 -2.02 -29.07 -0.03
CA ALA A 114 -1.28 -27.81 0.06
C ALA A 114 0.23 -28.00 -0.15
N ASP A 115 0.79 -29.10 0.36
CA ASP A 115 2.19 -29.46 0.16
C ASP A 115 2.50 -29.76 -1.32
N ASP A 116 1.59 -30.44 -2.03
CA ASP A 116 1.75 -30.66 -3.48
C ASP A 116 1.80 -29.33 -4.25
N SER A 117 0.93 -28.38 -3.91
CA SER A 117 0.93 -27.05 -4.53
C SER A 117 2.22 -26.27 -4.24
N LEU A 118 2.83 -26.47 -3.07
CA LEU A 118 4.09 -25.83 -2.69
C LEU A 118 5.29 -26.42 -3.46
N GLU A 119 5.32 -27.74 -3.62
CA GLU A 119 6.36 -28.43 -4.39
C GLU A 119 6.25 -28.14 -5.89
N GLU A 120 5.03 -28.06 -6.43
CA GLU A 120 4.80 -27.59 -7.81
C GLU A 120 5.31 -26.17 -8.02
N LEU A 121 5.11 -25.30 -7.03
CA LEU A 121 5.62 -23.93 -7.07
C LEU A 121 7.14 -23.87 -7.00
N LYS A 122 7.81 -24.64 -6.13
CA LYS A 122 9.28 -24.74 -6.12
C LYS A 122 9.79 -25.19 -7.47
N LYS A 123 9.12 -26.17 -8.09
CA LYS A 123 9.44 -26.63 -9.44
C LYS A 123 9.30 -25.50 -10.46
N MET A 124 8.18 -24.77 -10.45
CA MET A 124 7.99 -23.60 -11.33
C MET A 124 9.08 -22.53 -11.11
N GLN A 125 9.46 -22.25 -9.87
CA GLN A 125 10.54 -21.30 -9.55
C GLN A 125 11.88 -21.79 -10.09
N ARG A 126 12.21 -23.08 -9.89
CA ARG A 126 13.44 -23.70 -10.41
C ARG A 126 13.50 -23.64 -11.94
N ASP A 127 12.40 -23.96 -12.62
CA ASP A 127 12.32 -23.97 -14.08
C ASP A 127 12.45 -22.55 -14.66
N ASN A 128 11.86 -21.55 -13.99
CA ASN A 128 11.87 -20.15 -14.44
C ASN A 128 13.19 -19.42 -14.14
N LEU A 129 13.77 -19.65 -12.96
CA LEU A 129 14.97 -18.94 -12.49
C LEU A 129 16.27 -19.64 -12.87
N LYS A 130 16.22 -20.95 -13.18
CA LYS A 130 17.36 -21.77 -13.62
C LYS A 130 18.57 -21.58 -12.70
N ASP A 131 19.66 -21.04 -13.22
CA ASP A 131 20.92 -20.87 -12.50
C ASP A 131 20.83 -19.85 -11.35
N GLN A 132 19.78 -19.03 -11.29
CA GLN A 132 19.54 -18.11 -10.17
C GLN A 132 18.82 -18.77 -8.98
N TYR A 133 18.22 -19.94 -9.19
CA TYR A 133 17.52 -20.64 -8.12
C TYR A 133 18.51 -21.33 -7.19
N ASN A 134 18.39 -21.08 -5.88
CA ASN A 134 19.17 -21.74 -4.84
C ASN A 134 18.23 -22.26 -3.74
N GLU A 135 18.25 -23.56 -3.47
CA GLU A 135 17.37 -24.20 -2.48
C GLU A 135 17.52 -23.61 -1.06
N GLU A 136 18.72 -23.15 -0.69
CA GLU A 136 18.99 -22.53 0.62
C GLU A 136 18.35 -21.15 0.73
N THR A 137 18.34 -20.38 -0.36
CA THR A 137 17.76 -19.03 -0.39
C THR A 137 16.24 -19.08 -0.53
N PHE A 138 15.70 -20.06 -1.25
CA PHE A 138 14.27 -20.19 -1.57
C PHE A 138 13.50 -21.03 -0.53
N GLN A 139 13.92 -20.98 0.73
CA GLN A 139 13.20 -21.68 1.81
C GLN A 139 11.91 -20.95 2.19
N PHE A 140 10.88 -21.74 2.48
CA PHE A 140 9.62 -21.22 3.02
C PHE A 140 9.71 -21.14 4.54
N HIS A 141 9.21 -20.04 5.08
CA HIS A 141 9.08 -19.79 6.51
C HIS A 141 7.61 -19.67 6.87
N ASP A 142 7.24 -20.10 8.07
CA ASP A 142 5.88 -19.91 8.56
C ASP A 142 5.60 -18.41 8.77
N CYS A 143 4.38 -17.99 8.42
CA CYS A 143 3.88 -16.66 8.75
C CYS A 143 2.59 -16.75 9.55
N ASN A 144 2.14 -15.60 10.05
CA ASN A 144 0.87 -15.48 10.75
C ASN A 144 -0.10 -14.62 9.93
N ALA A 145 -0.98 -15.28 9.16
CA ALA A 145 -2.11 -14.65 8.50
C ALA A 145 -3.39 -14.99 9.27
N LYS A 146 -4.19 -13.99 9.61
CA LYS A 146 -5.36 -14.16 10.51
C LYS A 146 -6.37 -15.20 10.02
N HIS A 147 -6.51 -15.37 8.71
CA HIS A 147 -7.57 -16.16 8.09
C HIS A 147 -7.08 -17.40 7.34
N PHE A 148 -5.77 -17.66 7.33
CA PHE A 148 -5.15 -18.71 6.54
C PHE A 148 -3.96 -19.32 7.29
N THR A 149 -3.72 -20.62 7.11
CA THR A 149 -2.37 -21.16 7.28
C THR A 149 -1.49 -20.54 6.21
N CYS A 150 -0.31 -20.04 6.57
CA CYS A 150 0.52 -19.36 5.61
C CYS A 150 2.00 -19.66 5.74
N LYS A 151 2.67 -19.64 4.58
CA LYS A 151 4.11 -19.67 4.44
C LYS A 151 4.56 -18.50 3.59
N TYR A 152 5.79 -18.04 3.76
CA TYR A 152 6.36 -16.99 2.95
C TYR A 152 7.81 -17.26 2.59
N GLN A 153 8.27 -16.61 1.52
CA GLN A 153 9.66 -16.57 1.07
C GLN A 153 10.06 -15.12 0.88
N ASP A 154 11.33 -14.83 1.08
CA ASP A 154 11.88 -13.49 0.95
C ASP A 154 13.28 -13.54 0.35
N VAL A 155 13.35 -13.25 -0.94
CA VAL A 155 14.52 -13.56 -1.76
C VAL A 155 14.96 -12.36 -2.57
N LEU A 156 16.26 -12.30 -2.85
CA LEU A 156 16.84 -11.36 -3.81
C LEU A 156 17.04 -12.10 -5.14
N ILE A 157 16.42 -11.60 -6.21
CA ILE A 157 16.45 -12.21 -7.55
C ILE A 157 17.03 -11.18 -8.52
N ASN A 158 17.81 -11.63 -9.50
CA ASN A 158 18.35 -10.76 -10.52
C ASN A 158 17.45 -10.75 -11.76
N PHE A 159 16.82 -9.62 -12.05
CA PHE A 159 16.01 -9.39 -13.26
C PHE A 159 16.71 -8.34 -14.12
N ASP A 160 17.08 -8.72 -15.35
CA ASP A 160 17.74 -7.84 -16.34
C ASP A 160 18.98 -7.10 -15.81
N GLY A 161 19.77 -7.77 -14.97
CA GLY A 161 20.99 -7.21 -14.37
C GLY A 161 20.74 -6.33 -13.14
N GLN A 162 19.48 -6.19 -12.69
CA GLN A 162 19.11 -5.51 -11.47
C GLN A 162 18.66 -6.50 -10.40
N GLN A 163 19.25 -6.39 -9.21
CA GLN A 163 18.84 -7.20 -8.06
C GLN A 163 17.55 -6.60 -7.45
N LYS A 164 16.45 -7.32 -7.60
CA LYS A 164 15.15 -6.96 -7.04
C LYS A 164 14.80 -7.87 -5.87
N ARG A 165 14.15 -7.31 -4.86
CA ARG A 165 13.67 -8.10 -3.72
C ARG A 165 12.27 -8.58 -4.02
N THR A 166 12.04 -9.88 -3.83
CA THR A 166 10.73 -10.50 -4.00
C THR A 166 10.31 -11.13 -2.68
N ILE A 167 9.14 -10.73 -2.20
CA ILE A 167 8.48 -11.41 -1.07
C ILE A 167 7.29 -12.16 -1.64
N SER A 168 7.18 -13.44 -1.34
CA SER A 168 6.07 -14.27 -1.80
C SER A 168 5.37 -14.87 -0.59
N VAL A 169 4.07 -14.62 -0.45
CA VAL A 169 3.22 -15.17 0.60
C VAL A 169 2.28 -16.19 -0.03
N TYR A 170 2.18 -17.34 0.61
CA TYR A 170 1.37 -18.47 0.18
C TYR A 170 0.36 -18.76 1.27
N LEU A 171 -0.91 -18.68 0.89
CA LEU A 171 -2.06 -18.88 1.76
C LEU A 171 -2.72 -20.19 1.37
N GLU A 172 -2.80 -21.12 2.31
CA GLU A 172 -3.48 -22.40 2.08
C GLU A 172 -4.99 -22.16 1.99
N ASP A 173 -5.58 -22.46 0.83
CA ASP A 173 -7.01 -22.35 0.59
C ASP A 173 -7.48 -23.53 -0.26
N THR A 174 -8.65 -24.08 0.02
CA THR A 174 -9.17 -25.27 -0.67
C THR A 174 -10.17 -24.85 -1.75
N PRO A 175 -10.06 -25.32 -3.01
CA PRO A 175 -9.18 -26.38 -3.52
C PRO A 175 -7.84 -25.89 -4.08
N ARG A 176 -7.56 -24.58 -4.08
CA ARG A 176 -6.35 -23.99 -4.66
C ARG A 176 -5.75 -22.96 -3.72
N ALA A 177 -4.49 -23.14 -3.35
CA ALA A 177 -3.76 -22.13 -2.59
C ALA A 177 -3.67 -20.80 -3.34
N VAL A 178 -3.51 -19.72 -2.59
CA VAL A 178 -3.34 -18.36 -3.12
C VAL A 178 -1.89 -17.94 -2.97
N GLY A 179 -1.27 -17.47 -4.05
CA GLY A 179 0.02 -16.81 -4.02
C GLY A 179 -0.18 -15.29 -4.08
N ILE A 180 0.53 -14.56 -3.22
CA ILE A 180 0.64 -13.10 -3.25
C ILE A 180 2.13 -12.77 -3.37
N ILE A 181 2.50 -11.96 -4.37
CA ILE A 181 3.90 -11.59 -4.60
C ILE A 181 4.03 -10.07 -4.50
N ALA A 182 5.00 -9.62 -3.71
CA ALA A 182 5.50 -8.27 -3.72
C ALA A 182 6.88 -8.23 -4.41
N LEU A 183 6.99 -7.45 -5.49
CA LEU A 183 8.26 -7.16 -6.16
C LEU A 183 8.69 -5.73 -5.80
N MET A 184 9.95 -5.57 -5.38
CA MET A 184 10.52 -4.30 -4.94
C MET A 184 11.75 -3.96 -5.79
N GLU A 185 11.78 -2.73 -6.30
CA GLU A 185 12.95 -2.16 -6.95
C GLU A 185 14.16 -2.12 -5.99
N PRO A 186 15.40 -2.09 -6.51
CA PRO A 186 16.61 -2.02 -5.69
C PRO A 186 16.55 -0.91 -4.64
N ASP A 187 17.14 -1.14 -3.47
CA ASP A 187 17.28 -0.16 -2.37
C ASP A 187 15.96 0.38 -1.77
N THR A 188 14.80 -0.21 -2.11
CA THR A 188 13.49 0.23 -1.56
C THR A 188 12.94 -0.67 -0.45
N ALA A 189 13.60 -1.79 -0.19
CA ALA A 189 13.16 -2.78 0.77
C ALA A 189 13.00 -2.20 2.19
N ASP A 190 13.95 -1.43 2.68
CA ASP A 190 13.90 -0.88 4.05
C ASP A 190 12.69 0.04 4.28
N LYS A 191 12.22 0.69 3.21
CA LYS A 191 11.06 1.59 3.26
C LYS A 191 9.73 0.83 3.24
N TYR A 192 9.62 -0.19 2.39
CA TYR A 192 8.31 -0.78 2.06
C TYR A 192 8.13 -2.24 2.46
N ARG A 193 9.19 -2.95 2.83
CA ARG A 193 9.14 -4.39 3.17
C ARG A 193 8.05 -4.69 4.19
N GLN A 194 8.03 -3.96 5.30
CA GLN A 194 7.06 -4.18 6.37
C GLN A 194 5.63 -3.90 5.90
N GLN A 195 5.40 -2.75 5.25
CA GLN A 195 4.07 -2.39 4.76
C GLN A 195 3.55 -3.37 3.71
N ALA A 196 4.41 -3.81 2.78
CA ALA A 196 4.04 -4.82 1.79
C ALA A 196 3.66 -6.13 2.48
N MET A 197 4.45 -6.58 3.46
CA MET A 197 4.12 -7.78 4.24
C MET A 197 2.79 -7.65 4.99
N GLU A 198 2.53 -6.51 5.62
CA GLU A 198 1.25 -6.24 6.30
C GLU A 198 0.06 -6.28 5.33
N ILE A 199 0.20 -5.70 4.13
CA ILE A 199 -0.83 -5.78 3.08
C ILE A 199 -1.08 -7.25 2.72
N MET A 200 -0.04 -8.02 2.41
CA MET A 200 -0.18 -9.42 1.98
C MET A 200 -0.77 -10.32 3.08
N LEU A 201 -0.34 -10.16 4.34
CA LEU A 201 -0.83 -10.97 5.47
C LEU A 201 -2.23 -10.55 5.97
N SER A 202 -2.72 -9.38 5.56
CA SER A 202 -4.10 -8.94 5.84
C SER A 202 -5.17 -9.65 5.00
N ALA A 203 -4.75 -10.53 4.09
CA ALA A 203 -5.62 -11.22 3.15
C ALA A 203 -6.77 -11.97 3.83
N LYS A 204 -7.93 -11.94 3.16
CA LYS A 204 -9.16 -12.64 3.53
C LYS A 204 -9.83 -13.20 2.29
N ASN A 205 -10.50 -14.33 2.41
CA ASN A 205 -11.34 -14.85 1.32
C ASN A 205 -12.50 -13.89 1.04
N THR A 206 -12.81 -13.66 -0.24
CA THR A 206 -13.97 -12.85 -0.65
C THR A 206 -15.31 -13.59 -0.55
N VAL A 207 -15.26 -14.92 -0.46
CA VAL A 207 -16.43 -15.81 -0.55
C VAL A 207 -16.99 -16.21 0.83
N LYS A 208 -16.52 -15.60 1.93
CA LYS A 208 -17.00 -15.91 3.29
C LYS A 208 -17.47 -14.66 4.03
#